data_AF-A0AB40E570-F1
#
_entry.id   AF-A0AB40E570-F1
#
_cell.length_a   1.000
_cell.length_b   1.000
_cell.length_c   1.000
_cell.angle_alpha   90.00
_cell.angle_beta   90.00
_cell.angle_gamma   90.00
#
_symmetry.space_group_name_H-M   'P 1'
#
loop_
_entity.id
_entity.type
_entity.pdbx_description
1 polymer ?
#
loop_
_entity_poly.entity_id
_entity_poly.type
_entity_poly.pdbx_seq_one_letter_code
_entity_poly.pdbx_strand_id
1 'polypeptide(L)'
;MWAASCLASCCAACACDACRTVVSGISRRSARIAYCGLFALSLIVSWMLREVAAPLMEKIPWINTFHHTPSREWFETDAVLRVSLGNFLFFTIFAVMMVGVKTQRDPRDGLHHGGWMMKIICWCLLVIFMFFLPNEIINFYETISKFGSGLFLLVQVVLLLDFVHRWNDTWVGYDERFWFIALFVVSLFCYLASFVFSGLLFHWFTPSGHDCGLNTFFIVMTLISVFVFAIVALHPAVNGSILPASVLSVYCTYLCYSALSSEPRDYECNGLHKHSKAVSTGTLTLGLCTTVLSVVYSAVRAGSSTTLLSPPGSPRAGSEKPLLPLDKAAEHEEKEKSKPVSYSYSFFHLIFSLASMYSAMLLTGWSTSVGASGKLVDVGWPSVWVRIITGWVTAALYIWSLIAPIMFPEREF
;
A
#
# COMPACT_ATOMS: atom_id res chain seq x y z
N MET A 1 -33.29 -12.79 -32.57
CA MET A 1 -33.13 -11.91 -31.39
C MET A 1 -33.41 -12.66 -30.08
N TRP A 2 -34.54 -13.35 -29.91
CA TRP A 2 -34.89 -14.10 -28.68
C TRP A 2 -33.89 -15.17 -28.21
N ALA A 3 -33.32 -15.98 -29.11
CA ALA A 3 -32.35 -17.01 -28.74
C ALA A 3 -31.04 -16.43 -28.17
N ALA A 4 -30.60 -15.26 -28.66
CA ALA A 4 -29.43 -14.55 -28.14
C ALA A 4 -29.70 -13.95 -26.75
N SER A 5 -30.93 -13.48 -26.50
CA SER A 5 -31.39 -13.01 -25.19
C SER A 5 -31.43 -14.13 -24.15
N CYS A 6 -31.91 -15.32 -24.53
CA CYS A 6 -31.96 -16.49 -23.65
C CYS A 6 -30.55 -17.06 -23.37
N LEU A 7 -29.67 -17.11 -24.37
CA LEU A 7 -28.27 -17.51 -24.18
C LEU A 7 -27.52 -16.51 -23.29
N ALA A 8 -27.69 -15.21 -23.51
CA ALA A 8 -27.09 -14.19 -22.66
C ALA A 8 -27.63 -14.26 -21.21
N SER A 9 -28.92 -14.51 -21.02
CA SER A 9 -29.53 -14.68 -19.69
C SER A 9 -29.07 -15.97 -18.99
N CYS A 10 -28.88 -17.05 -19.73
CA CYS A 10 -28.37 -18.32 -19.20
C CYS A 10 -26.88 -18.21 -18.83
N CYS A 11 -26.06 -17.60 -19.70
CA CYS A 11 -24.66 -17.31 -19.41
C CYS A 11 -24.51 -16.35 -18.23
N ALA A 12 -25.38 -15.34 -18.11
CA ALA A 12 -25.42 -14.44 -16.96
C ALA A 12 -25.82 -15.17 -15.67
N ALA A 13 -26.81 -16.06 -15.72
CA ALA A 13 -27.23 -16.86 -14.58
C ALA A 13 -26.13 -17.84 -14.13
N CYS A 14 -25.49 -18.56 -15.06
CA CYS A 14 -24.38 -19.46 -14.78
C CYS A 14 -23.14 -18.71 -14.26
N ALA A 15 -22.84 -17.53 -14.81
CA ALA A 15 -21.76 -16.69 -14.31
C ALA A 15 -22.07 -16.14 -12.90
N CYS A 16 -23.31 -15.75 -12.63
CA CYS A 16 -23.76 -15.32 -11.30
C CYS A 16 -23.67 -16.44 -10.28
N ASP A 17 -24.08 -17.66 -10.64
CA ASP A 17 -24.03 -18.82 -9.73
C ASP A 17 -22.59 -19.31 -9.51
N ALA A 18 -21.76 -19.32 -10.55
CA ALA A 18 -20.32 -19.58 -10.41
C ALA A 18 -19.63 -18.53 -9.54
N CYS A 19 -19.90 -17.24 -9.74
CA CYS A 19 -19.37 -16.16 -8.91
C CYS A 19 -19.84 -16.29 -7.45
N ARG A 20 -21.12 -16.57 -7.24
CA ARG A 20 -21.68 -16.82 -5.90
C ARG A 20 -20.99 -18.00 -5.22
N THR A 21 -20.72 -19.09 -5.94
CA THR A 21 -20.14 -20.31 -5.39
C THR A 21 -18.65 -20.13 -5.07
N VAL A 22 -17.88 -19.54 -5.99
CA VAL A 22 -16.45 -19.26 -5.81
C VAL A 22 -16.23 -18.24 -4.70
N VAL A 23 -16.94 -17.10 -4.72
CA VAL A 23 -16.75 -16.04 -3.73
C VAL A 23 -17.29 -16.44 -2.36
N SER A 24 -18.41 -17.19 -2.28
CA SER A 24 -18.88 -17.73 -1.00
C SER A 24 -17.98 -18.85 -0.44
N GLY A 25 -17.29 -19.60 -1.31
CA GLY A 25 -16.27 -20.57 -0.92
C GLY A 25 -15.01 -19.90 -0.35
N ILE A 26 -14.51 -18.85 -1.02
CA ILE A 26 -13.34 -18.08 -0.57
C ILE A 26 -13.66 -17.32 0.72
N SER A 27 -14.84 -16.70 0.83
CA SER A 27 -15.26 -15.99 2.05
C SER A 27 -15.41 -16.92 3.25
N ARG A 28 -15.93 -18.15 3.04
CA ARG A 28 -16.02 -19.17 4.09
C ARG A 28 -14.65 -19.53 4.68
N ARG A 29 -13.57 -19.36 3.91
CA ARG A 29 -12.18 -19.57 4.36
C ARG A 29 -11.58 -18.32 5.01
N SER A 30 -11.82 -17.13 4.45
CA SER A 30 -11.46 -15.84 5.02
C SER A 30 -12.09 -14.67 4.24
N ALA A 31 -12.90 -13.84 4.90
CA ALA A 31 -13.45 -12.61 4.29
C ALA A 31 -12.35 -11.67 3.79
N ARG A 32 -11.18 -11.66 4.45
CA ARG A 32 -10.02 -10.85 4.05
C ARG A 32 -9.55 -11.17 2.63
N ILE A 33 -9.48 -12.45 2.27
CA ILE A 33 -9.03 -12.88 0.94
C ILE A 33 -10.00 -12.40 -0.14
N ALA A 34 -11.31 -12.46 0.13
CA ALA A 34 -12.30 -11.99 -0.82
C ALA A 34 -12.25 -10.46 -1.03
N TYR A 35 -12.02 -9.66 0.03
CA TYR A 35 -11.82 -8.20 -0.13
C TYR A 35 -10.50 -7.88 -0.85
N CYS A 36 -9.43 -8.64 -0.60
CA CYS A 36 -8.19 -8.53 -1.36
C CYS A 36 -8.40 -8.84 -2.85
N GLY A 37 -9.19 -9.87 -3.16
CA GLY A 37 -9.55 -10.22 -4.53
C GLY A 37 -10.35 -9.13 -5.23
N LEU A 38 -11.32 -8.52 -4.53
CA LEU A 38 -12.09 -7.38 -5.05
C LEU A 38 -11.19 -6.16 -5.31
N PHE A 39 -10.28 -5.88 -4.38
CA PHE A 39 -9.29 -4.81 -4.56
C PHE A 39 -8.37 -5.09 -5.77
N ALA A 40 -7.83 -6.30 -5.90
CA ALA A 40 -7.02 -6.69 -7.06
C ALA A 40 -7.80 -6.58 -8.38
N LEU A 41 -9.06 -7.00 -8.40
CA LEU A 41 -9.95 -6.83 -9.55
C LEU A 41 -10.11 -5.35 -9.91
N SER A 42 -10.28 -4.46 -8.93
CA SER A 42 -10.37 -3.01 -9.16
C SER A 42 -9.12 -2.44 -9.84
N LEU A 43 -7.93 -2.96 -9.52
CA LEU A 43 -6.67 -2.54 -10.15
C LEU A 43 -6.55 -3.03 -11.58
N ILE A 44 -6.96 -4.27 -11.84
CA ILE A 44 -7.01 -4.82 -13.20
C ILE A 44 -7.98 -4.00 -14.06
N VAL A 45 -9.17 -3.68 -13.54
CA VAL A 45 -10.16 -2.83 -14.24
C VAL A 45 -9.61 -1.43 -14.49
N SER A 46 -8.98 -0.81 -13.50
CA SER A 46 -8.34 0.51 -13.64
C SER A 46 -7.26 0.49 -14.71
N TRP A 47 -6.42 -0.55 -14.74
CA TRP A 47 -5.38 -0.71 -15.75
C TRP A 47 -5.95 -0.93 -17.15
N MET A 48 -6.94 -1.81 -17.30
CA MET A 48 -7.61 -2.02 -18.59
C MET A 48 -8.22 -0.71 -19.11
N LEU A 49 -8.93 0.02 -18.26
CA LEU A 49 -9.54 1.30 -18.64
C LEU A 49 -8.51 2.38 -18.96
N ARG A 50 -7.36 2.39 -18.27
CA ARG A 50 -6.24 3.28 -18.63
C ARG A 50 -5.83 3.11 -20.10
N GLU A 51 -5.78 1.88 -20.62
CA GLU A 51 -5.33 1.63 -21.99
C GLU A 51 -6.42 1.86 -23.06
N VAL A 52 -7.68 1.56 -22.73
CA VAL A 52 -8.77 1.47 -23.72
C VAL A 52 -9.84 2.56 -23.61
N ALA A 53 -9.96 3.27 -22.47
CA ALA A 53 -11.10 4.14 -22.21
C ALA A 53 -11.02 5.49 -22.93
N ALA A 54 -9.83 5.98 -23.27
CA ALA A 54 -9.64 7.30 -23.86
C ALA A 54 -10.55 7.59 -25.08
N PRO A 55 -10.60 6.76 -26.14
CA PRO A 55 -11.46 7.03 -27.31
C PRO A 55 -12.97 6.93 -26.99
N LEU A 56 -13.35 6.24 -25.93
CA LEU A 56 -14.73 6.17 -25.47
C LEU A 56 -15.09 7.43 -24.68
N MET A 57 -14.23 7.86 -23.76
CA MET A 57 -14.45 9.02 -22.89
C MET A 57 -14.42 10.34 -23.64
N GLU A 58 -13.62 10.46 -24.69
CA GLU A 58 -13.59 11.64 -25.56
C GLU A 58 -14.98 11.95 -26.19
N LYS A 59 -15.79 10.90 -26.44
CA LYS A 59 -17.12 11.01 -27.03
C LYS A 59 -18.21 11.34 -26.01
N ILE A 60 -17.91 11.31 -24.71
CA ILE A 60 -18.88 11.53 -23.64
C ILE A 60 -18.98 13.05 -23.38
N PRO A 61 -20.13 13.69 -23.67
CA PRO A 61 -20.23 15.14 -23.71
C PRO A 61 -20.12 15.82 -22.33
N TRP A 62 -20.43 15.11 -21.24
CA TRP A 62 -20.26 15.64 -19.87
C TRP A 62 -18.86 15.43 -19.29
N ILE A 63 -18.00 14.64 -19.95
CA ILE A 63 -16.59 14.45 -19.56
C ILE A 63 -15.72 15.38 -20.40
N ASN A 64 -15.92 15.40 -21.72
CA ASN A 64 -15.22 16.31 -22.62
C ASN A 64 -15.98 17.65 -22.77
N THR A 65 -16.01 18.44 -21.70
CA THR A 65 -16.65 19.77 -21.70
C THR A 65 -15.72 20.90 -22.12
N PHE A 66 -14.50 20.58 -22.57
CA PHE A 66 -13.45 21.55 -22.84
C PHE A 66 -13.61 22.20 -24.21
N HIS A 67 -13.23 23.49 -24.32
CA HIS A 67 -13.17 24.18 -25.62
C HIS A 67 -12.17 23.54 -26.58
N HIS A 68 -11.07 23.00 -26.04
CA HIS A 68 -10.09 22.20 -26.76
C HIS A 68 -9.99 20.84 -26.08
N THR A 69 -10.21 19.76 -26.84
CA THR A 69 -10.11 18.39 -26.34
C THR A 69 -8.73 18.16 -25.69
N PRO A 70 -8.69 17.69 -24.43
CA PRO A 70 -7.44 17.35 -23.75
C PRO A 70 -6.64 16.25 -24.48
N SER A 71 -5.40 16.06 -24.05
CA SER A 71 -4.57 14.94 -24.55
C SER A 71 -5.19 13.59 -24.17
N ARG A 72 -4.84 12.54 -24.93
CA ARG A 72 -5.24 11.17 -24.62
C ARG A 72 -4.91 10.78 -23.17
N GLU A 73 -3.72 11.14 -22.70
CA GLU A 73 -3.19 10.88 -21.35
C GLU A 73 -4.10 11.44 -20.23
N TRP A 74 -4.79 12.55 -20.49
CA TRP A 74 -5.77 13.12 -19.57
C TRP A 74 -6.94 12.16 -19.34
N PHE A 75 -7.52 11.63 -20.42
CA PHE A 75 -8.63 10.68 -20.33
C PHE A 75 -8.20 9.36 -19.69
N GLU A 76 -6.98 8.90 -19.96
CA GLU A 76 -6.40 7.70 -19.32
C GLU A 76 -6.29 7.89 -17.79
N THR A 77 -5.88 9.09 -17.36
CA THR A 77 -5.78 9.46 -15.94
C THR A 77 -7.15 9.59 -15.28
N ASP A 78 -8.09 10.29 -15.94
CA ASP A 78 -9.46 10.49 -15.47
C ASP A 78 -10.19 9.15 -15.30
N ALA A 79 -10.00 8.19 -16.22
CA ALA A 79 -10.58 6.85 -16.12
C ALA A 79 -10.13 6.12 -14.85
N VAL A 80 -8.83 6.14 -14.54
CA VAL A 80 -8.25 5.51 -13.36
C VAL A 80 -8.77 6.15 -12.08
N LEU A 81 -8.83 7.48 -12.04
CA LEU A 81 -9.32 8.24 -10.88
C LEU A 81 -10.79 7.93 -10.58
N ARG A 82 -11.65 7.81 -11.60
CA ARG A 82 -13.06 7.45 -11.42
C ARG A 82 -13.24 6.05 -10.85
N VAL A 83 -12.51 5.05 -11.35
CA VAL A 83 -12.57 3.68 -10.80
C VAL A 83 -12.06 3.67 -9.37
N SER A 84 -10.93 4.34 -9.10
CA SER A 84 -10.35 4.45 -7.77
C SER A 84 -11.29 5.13 -6.78
N LEU A 85 -11.97 6.21 -7.17
CA LEU A 85 -12.95 6.90 -6.32
C LEU A 85 -14.10 5.96 -5.94
N GLY A 86 -14.61 5.15 -6.88
CA GLY A 86 -15.65 4.17 -6.60
C GLY A 86 -15.18 3.12 -5.58
N ASN A 87 -13.94 2.67 -5.72
CA ASN A 87 -13.31 1.72 -4.79
C ASN A 87 -13.08 2.34 -3.40
N PHE A 88 -12.54 3.56 -3.36
CA PHE A 88 -12.33 4.35 -2.14
C PHE A 88 -13.65 4.53 -1.37
N LEU A 89 -14.73 4.93 -2.05
CA LEU A 89 -16.04 5.10 -1.43
C LEU A 89 -16.59 3.77 -0.91
N PHE A 90 -16.49 2.69 -1.70
CA PHE A 90 -16.95 1.37 -1.27
C PHE A 90 -16.26 0.94 0.04
N PHE A 91 -14.92 0.99 0.10
CA PHE A 91 -14.19 0.60 1.30
C PHE A 91 -14.40 1.58 2.45
N THR A 92 -14.52 2.89 2.19
CA THR A 92 -14.78 3.88 3.25
C THR A 92 -16.16 3.70 3.88
N ILE A 93 -17.20 3.45 3.07
CA ILE A 93 -18.55 3.15 3.56
C ILE A 93 -18.51 1.92 4.47
N PHE A 94 -17.84 0.85 4.04
CA PHE A 94 -17.65 -0.34 4.88
C PHE A 94 -16.84 -0.07 6.14
N ALA A 95 -15.79 0.77 6.06
CA ALA A 95 -14.99 1.15 7.23
C ALA A 95 -15.86 1.85 8.28
N VAL A 96 -16.72 2.78 7.86
CA VAL A 96 -17.65 3.52 8.73
C VAL A 96 -18.74 2.60 9.31
N MET A 97 -19.35 1.74 8.48
CA MET A 97 -20.36 0.79 8.93
C MET A 97 -19.83 -0.18 10.00
N MET A 98 -18.55 -0.54 9.93
CA MET A 98 -17.90 -1.49 10.81
C MET A 98 -17.27 -0.87 12.07
N VAL A 99 -17.49 0.43 12.33
CA VAL A 99 -16.98 1.09 13.54
C VAL A 99 -17.61 0.48 14.80
N GLY A 100 -16.77 0.10 15.76
CA GLY A 100 -17.20 -0.39 17.07
C GLY A 100 -17.66 -1.85 17.10
N VAL A 101 -17.44 -2.63 16.05
CA VAL A 101 -17.69 -4.09 16.07
C VAL A 101 -16.60 -4.77 16.91
N LYS A 102 -17.01 -5.42 18.02
CA LYS A 102 -16.09 -6.09 18.96
C LYS A 102 -16.30 -7.60 19.07
N THR A 103 -17.49 -8.09 18.75
CA THR A 103 -17.91 -9.48 18.95
C THR A 103 -18.57 -10.05 17.71
N GLN A 104 -18.36 -11.34 17.42
CA GLN A 104 -18.95 -12.04 16.27
C GLN A 104 -20.48 -12.15 16.30
N ARG A 105 -21.12 -11.85 17.45
CA ARG A 105 -22.59 -11.83 17.60
C ARG A 105 -23.23 -10.58 16.98
N ASP A 106 -22.44 -9.54 16.71
CA ASP A 106 -22.94 -8.32 16.10
C ASP A 106 -23.49 -8.63 14.69
N PRO A 107 -24.71 -8.20 14.31
CA PRO A 107 -25.26 -8.47 12.98
C PRO A 107 -24.35 -7.93 11.85
N ARG A 108 -23.52 -6.92 12.13
CA ARG A 108 -22.53 -6.37 11.20
C ARG A 108 -21.42 -7.36 10.86
N ASP A 109 -21.13 -8.34 11.72
CA ASP A 109 -20.23 -9.45 11.42
C ASP A 109 -20.71 -10.27 10.22
N GLY A 110 -22.01 -10.57 10.19
CA GLY A 110 -22.66 -11.24 9.06
C GLY A 110 -22.55 -10.44 7.76
N LEU A 111 -22.60 -9.11 7.85
CA LEU A 111 -22.39 -8.22 6.69
C LEU A 111 -20.92 -8.19 6.25
N HIS A 112 -19.94 -8.37 7.15
CA HIS A 112 -18.53 -8.46 6.78
C HIS A 112 -18.19 -9.77 6.05
N HIS A 113 -18.70 -10.91 6.54
CA HIS A 113 -18.38 -12.24 5.98
C HIS A 113 -19.34 -12.71 4.87
N GLY A 114 -20.58 -12.21 4.85
CA GLY A 114 -21.64 -12.66 3.95
C GLY A 114 -21.92 -11.70 2.79
N GLY A 115 -23.00 -11.96 2.05
CA GLY A 115 -23.59 -11.00 1.10
C GLY A 115 -22.74 -10.64 -0.13
N TRP A 116 -21.77 -11.47 -0.51
CA TRP A 116 -20.76 -11.11 -1.53
C TRP A 116 -21.32 -10.75 -2.90
N MET A 117 -22.36 -11.43 -3.37
CA MET A 117 -22.99 -11.09 -4.65
C MET A 117 -23.54 -9.65 -4.61
N MET A 118 -24.21 -9.28 -3.53
CA MET A 118 -24.71 -7.92 -3.33
C MET A 118 -23.58 -6.90 -3.22
N LYS A 119 -22.46 -7.26 -2.56
CA LYS A 119 -21.27 -6.39 -2.46
C LYS A 119 -20.64 -6.13 -3.82
N ILE A 120 -20.48 -7.15 -4.65
CA ILE A 120 -19.91 -7.02 -6.00
C ILE A 120 -20.83 -6.15 -6.86
N ILE A 121 -22.15 -6.37 -6.82
CA ILE A 121 -23.12 -5.54 -7.54
C ILE A 121 -23.03 -4.08 -7.07
N CYS A 122 -23.04 -3.85 -5.76
CA CYS A 122 -22.92 -2.52 -5.18
C CYS A 122 -21.62 -1.82 -5.58
N TRP A 123 -20.50 -2.55 -5.55
CA TRP A 123 -19.20 -2.06 -6.00
C TRP A 123 -19.21 -1.70 -7.50
N CYS A 124 -19.73 -2.57 -8.37
CA CYS A 124 -19.87 -2.29 -9.80
C CYS A 124 -20.73 -1.04 -10.06
N LEU A 125 -21.87 -0.92 -9.37
CA LEU A 125 -22.75 0.24 -9.49
C LEU A 125 -22.07 1.53 -9.02
N LEU A 126 -21.32 1.47 -7.92
CA LEU A 126 -20.54 2.62 -7.43
C LEU A 126 -19.49 3.04 -8.45
N VAL A 127 -18.72 2.10 -9.02
CA VAL A 127 -17.71 2.40 -10.04
C VAL A 127 -18.35 3.02 -11.28
N ILE A 128 -19.45 2.44 -11.79
CA ILE A 128 -20.19 2.99 -12.94
C ILE A 128 -20.71 4.39 -12.62
N PHE A 129 -21.25 4.61 -11.41
CA PHE A 129 -21.76 5.90 -10.97
C PHE A 129 -20.68 7.00 -11.01
N MET A 130 -19.40 6.67 -10.75
CA MET A 130 -18.31 7.66 -10.80
C MET A 130 -18.07 8.23 -12.21
N PHE A 131 -18.50 7.56 -13.28
CA PHE A 131 -18.41 8.07 -14.66
C PHE A 131 -19.45 9.15 -14.98
N PHE A 132 -20.43 9.36 -14.10
CA PHE A 132 -21.43 10.43 -14.22
C PHE A 132 -21.07 11.66 -13.38
N LEU A 133 -20.02 11.60 -12.56
CA LEU A 133 -19.59 12.73 -11.75
C LEU A 133 -18.87 13.79 -12.60
N PRO A 134 -19.05 15.09 -12.29
CA PRO A 134 -18.33 16.18 -12.95
C PRO A 134 -16.82 16.12 -12.67
N ASN A 135 -16.04 16.65 -13.62
CA ASN A 135 -14.56 16.64 -13.55
C ASN A 135 -14.02 17.34 -12.30
N GLU A 136 -14.71 18.36 -11.77
CA GLU A 136 -14.30 19.07 -10.54
C GLU A 136 -14.20 18.13 -9.32
N ILE A 137 -15.13 17.18 -9.19
CA ILE A 137 -15.09 16.21 -8.09
C ILE A 137 -13.93 15.25 -8.26
N ILE A 138 -13.60 14.87 -9.50
CA ILE A 138 -12.47 13.99 -9.80
C ILE A 138 -11.14 14.71 -9.53
N ASN A 139 -11.01 15.98 -9.91
CA ASN A 139 -9.83 16.80 -9.61
C ASN A 139 -9.63 17.01 -8.10
N PHE A 140 -10.73 17.21 -7.37
CA PHE A 140 -10.68 17.27 -5.90
C PHE A 140 -10.23 15.93 -5.31
N TYR A 141 -10.77 14.81 -5.79
CA TYR A 141 -10.35 13.48 -5.38
C TYR A 141 -8.89 13.20 -5.73
N GLU A 142 -8.38 13.63 -6.89
CA GLU A 142 -6.97 13.52 -7.27
C GLU A 142 -6.08 14.21 -6.23
N THR A 143 -6.46 15.42 -5.81
CA THR A 143 -5.73 16.19 -4.80
C THR A 143 -5.72 15.49 -3.45
N ILE A 144 -6.88 15.00 -2.98
CA ILE A 144 -6.96 14.23 -1.73
C ILE A 144 -6.18 12.92 -1.84
N SER A 145 -6.21 12.27 -3.01
CA SER A 145 -5.54 11.00 -3.22
C SER A 145 -4.03 11.11 -3.06
N LYS A 146 -3.41 12.25 -3.41
CA LYS A 146 -1.99 12.51 -3.13
C LYS A 146 -1.69 12.44 -1.63
N PHE A 147 -2.55 13.04 -0.80
CA PHE A 147 -2.43 12.99 0.66
C PHE A 147 -2.72 11.59 1.22
N GLY A 148 -3.81 10.95 0.78
CA GLY A 148 -4.17 9.59 1.21
C GLY A 148 -3.13 8.54 0.82
N SER A 149 -2.47 8.73 -0.33
CA SER A 149 -1.32 7.92 -0.75
C SER A 149 -0.15 8.03 0.23
N GLY A 150 0.14 9.24 0.72
CA GLY A 150 1.14 9.44 1.78
C GLY A 150 0.78 8.66 3.05
N LEU A 151 -0.48 8.71 3.49
CA LEU A 151 -0.94 7.92 4.65
C LEU A 151 -0.81 6.40 4.42
N PHE A 152 -1.11 5.91 3.23
CA PHE A 152 -0.92 4.50 2.90
C PHE A 152 0.56 4.08 2.93
N LEU A 153 1.46 4.94 2.44
CA LEU A 153 2.90 4.71 2.54
C LEU A 153 3.36 4.66 4.00
N LEU A 154 2.82 5.51 4.89
CA LEU A 154 3.10 5.41 6.33
C LEU A 154 2.64 4.07 6.92
N VAL A 155 1.47 3.58 6.52
CA VAL A 155 1.00 2.23 6.89
C VAL A 155 2.00 1.17 6.41
N GLN A 156 2.51 1.26 5.18
CA GLN A 156 3.53 0.34 4.68
C GLN A 156 4.83 0.40 5.48
N VAL A 157 5.25 1.59 5.91
CA VAL A 157 6.44 1.77 6.75
C VAL A 157 6.28 1.06 8.09
N VAL A 158 5.13 1.21 8.76
CA VAL A 158 4.87 0.50 10.03
C VAL A 158 4.86 -1.01 9.84
N LEU A 159 4.31 -1.50 8.74
CA LEU A 159 4.32 -2.93 8.39
C LEU A 159 5.72 -3.46 8.10
N LEU A 160 6.56 -2.65 7.46
CA LEU A 160 7.96 -2.98 7.22
C LEU A 160 8.72 -3.05 8.55
N LEU A 161 8.52 -2.09 9.45
CA LEU A 161 9.12 -2.10 10.78
C LEU A 161 8.74 -3.37 11.56
N ASP A 162 7.44 -3.65 11.68
CA ASP A 162 6.94 -4.86 12.35
C ASP A 162 7.52 -6.14 11.73
N PHE A 163 7.59 -6.21 10.41
CA PHE A 163 8.19 -7.35 9.73
C PHE A 163 9.65 -7.56 10.08
N VAL A 164 10.44 -6.49 10.00
CA VAL A 164 11.88 -6.59 10.18
C VAL A 164 12.22 -6.89 11.64
N HIS A 165 11.47 -6.32 12.60
CA HIS A 165 11.59 -6.69 14.01
C HIS A 165 11.19 -8.16 14.25
N ARG A 166 10.05 -8.62 13.72
CA ARG A 166 9.67 -10.05 13.84
C ARG A 166 10.67 -10.99 13.20
N TRP A 167 11.25 -10.61 12.06
CA TRP A 167 12.29 -11.38 11.41
C TRP A 167 13.52 -11.49 12.33
N ASN A 168 13.96 -10.37 12.89
CA ASN A 168 15.02 -10.36 13.90
C ASN A 168 14.70 -11.28 15.09
N ASP A 169 13.53 -11.11 15.70
CA ASP A 169 13.16 -11.84 16.92
C ASP A 169 13.03 -13.35 16.65
N THR A 170 12.59 -13.74 15.45
CA THR A 170 12.56 -15.15 15.03
C THR A 170 13.98 -15.72 14.94
N TRP A 171 14.92 -14.99 14.32
CA TRP A 171 16.30 -15.47 14.18
C TRP A 171 17.05 -15.49 15.51
N VAL A 172 16.85 -14.48 16.35
CA VAL A 172 17.39 -14.45 17.72
C VAL A 172 16.79 -15.58 18.55
N GLY A 173 15.49 -15.85 18.42
CA GLY A 173 14.76 -16.85 19.18
C GLY A 173 15.14 -18.30 18.90
N TYR A 174 15.81 -18.60 17.77
CA TYR A 174 16.38 -19.93 17.55
C TYR A 174 17.55 -20.24 18.48
N ASP A 175 18.23 -19.22 19.00
CA ASP A 175 19.35 -19.34 19.95
C ASP A 175 20.49 -20.29 19.48
N GLU A 176 20.77 -20.33 18.18
CA GLU A 176 21.86 -21.11 17.60
C GLU A 176 22.94 -20.21 16.97
N ARG A 177 24.21 -20.65 17.07
CA ARG A 177 25.36 -19.93 16.52
C ARG A 177 25.22 -19.59 15.04
N PHE A 178 24.57 -20.45 14.25
CA PHE A 178 24.34 -20.23 12.84
C PHE A 178 23.48 -18.97 12.59
N TRP A 179 22.38 -18.80 13.32
CA TRP A 179 21.47 -17.67 13.13
C TRP A 179 22.09 -16.35 13.58
N PHE A 180 22.91 -16.35 14.62
CA PHE A 180 23.69 -15.16 15.00
C PHE A 180 24.70 -14.74 13.91
N ILE A 181 25.40 -15.71 13.30
CA ILE A 181 26.29 -15.43 12.17
C ILE A 181 25.48 -14.90 10.98
N ALA A 182 24.32 -15.50 10.68
CA ALA A 182 23.44 -15.05 9.61
C ALA A 182 22.95 -13.61 9.85
N LEU A 183 22.51 -13.27 11.06
CA LEU A 183 22.12 -11.91 11.45
C LEU A 183 23.24 -10.91 11.16
N PHE A 184 24.46 -11.22 11.59
CA PHE A 184 25.61 -10.35 11.38
C PHE A 184 25.96 -10.18 9.89
N VAL A 185 26.04 -11.29 9.14
CA VAL A 185 26.41 -11.26 7.71
C VAL A 185 25.37 -10.50 6.89
N VAL A 186 24.08 -10.75 7.11
CA VAL A 186 23.00 -10.02 6.41
C VAL A 186 23.07 -8.54 6.75
N SER A 187 23.27 -8.18 8.02
CA SER A 187 23.34 -6.78 8.43
C SER A 187 24.54 -6.04 7.83
N LEU A 188 25.70 -6.70 7.81
CA LEU A 188 26.91 -6.15 7.21
C LEU A 188 26.72 -5.91 5.70
N PHE A 189 26.11 -6.87 5.00
CA PHE A 189 25.79 -6.72 3.58
C PHE A 189 24.83 -5.56 3.33
N CYS A 190 23.76 -5.43 4.13
CA CYS A 190 22.80 -4.33 4.01
C CYS A 190 23.43 -2.95 4.22
N TYR A 191 24.32 -2.79 5.21
CA TYR A 191 25.04 -1.54 5.41
C TYR A 191 25.98 -1.23 4.24
N LEU A 192 26.78 -2.20 3.80
CA LEU A 192 27.68 -2.02 2.67
C LEU A 192 26.91 -1.63 1.41
N ALA A 193 25.78 -2.31 1.13
CA ALA A 193 24.90 -1.98 0.03
C ALA A 193 24.34 -0.55 0.14
N SER A 194 23.94 -0.10 1.34
CA SER A 194 23.45 1.26 1.56
C SER A 194 24.50 2.33 1.24
N PHE A 195 25.76 2.12 1.66
CA PHE A 195 26.86 3.05 1.38
C PHE A 195 27.25 3.07 -0.09
N VAL A 196 27.43 1.89 -0.71
CA VAL A 196 27.76 1.77 -2.14
C VAL A 196 26.66 2.39 -2.98
N PHE A 197 25.39 2.10 -2.66
CA PHE A 197 24.27 2.64 -3.41
C PHE A 197 24.16 4.15 -3.26
N SER A 198 24.36 4.70 -2.06
CA SER A 198 24.43 6.16 -1.87
C SER A 198 25.54 6.81 -2.70
N GLY A 199 26.69 6.15 -2.85
CA GLY A 199 27.76 6.60 -3.76
C GLY A 199 27.32 6.63 -5.23
N LEU A 200 26.55 5.63 -5.67
CA LEU A 200 25.95 5.63 -7.01
C LEU A 200 24.91 6.74 -7.18
N LEU A 201 24.16 7.11 -6.12
CA LEU A 201 23.23 8.23 -6.17
C LEU A 201 23.94 9.57 -6.41
N PHE A 202 25.07 9.83 -5.75
CA PHE A 202 25.89 11.00 -6.07
C PHE A 202 26.35 10.97 -7.53
N HIS A 203 26.78 9.81 -8.03
CA HIS A 203 27.21 9.72 -9.42
C HIS A 203 26.09 10.03 -10.43
N TRP A 204 24.86 9.56 -10.18
CA TRP A 204 23.75 9.74 -11.12
C TRP A 204 22.97 11.04 -10.96
N PHE A 205 22.89 11.60 -9.76
CA PHE A 205 22.01 12.72 -9.44
C PHE A 205 22.72 14.02 -9.05
N THR A 206 24.06 14.03 -9.02
CA THR A 206 24.87 15.24 -8.81
C THR A 206 25.96 15.36 -9.89
N PRO A 207 25.60 15.56 -11.17
CA PRO A 207 26.58 15.70 -12.25
C PRO A 207 27.43 16.96 -12.10
N SER A 208 28.72 16.85 -12.44
CA SER A 208 29.65 17.99 -12.45
C SER A 208 29.19 19.06 -13.45
N GLY A 209 29.12 20.32 -13.00
CA GLY A 209 28.78 21.47 -13.85
C GLY A 209 27.37 22.06 -13.64
N HIS A 210 26.55 21.45 -12.79
CA HIS A 210 25.24 22.00 -12.39
C HIS A 210 25.14 22.12 -10.87
N ASP A 211 24.39 23.11 -10.37
CA ASP A 211 24.12 23.25 -8.94
C ASP A 211 22.96 22.32 -8.52
N CYS A 212 23.33 21.12 -8.07
CA CYS A 212 22.40 20.07 -7.62
C CYS A 212 22.35 20.00 -6.07
N GLY A 213 22.31 21.16 -5.42
CA GLY A 213 22.29 21.27 -3.96
C GLY A 213 21.12 20.54 -3.29
N LEU A 214 19.94 20.52 -3.91
CA LEU A 214 18.77 19.81 -3.37
C LEU A 214 18.98 18.28 -3.34
N ASN A 215 19.51 17.72 -4.43
CA ASN A 215 19.77 16.28 -4.53
C ASN A 215 20.88 15.87 -3.57
N THR A 216 21.94 16.69 -3.49
CA THR A 216 23.01 16.55 -2.49
C THR A 216 22.43 16.52 -1.07
N PHE A 217 21.55 17.46 -0.74
CA PHE A 217 20.89 17.52 0.57
C PHE A 217 20.11 16.24 0.88
N PHE A 218 19.28 15.75 -0.06
CA PHE A 218 18.51 14.52 0.13
C PHE A 218 19.39 13.29 0.36
N ILE A 219 20.47 13.13 -0.42
CA ILE A 219 21.40 12.00 -0.28
C ILE A 219 22.14 12.09 1.05
N VAL A 220 22.67 13.27 1.41
CA VAL A 220 23.40 13.48 2.66
C VAL A 220 22.52 13.24 3.88
N MET A 221 21.29 13.76 3.91
CA MET A 221 20.36 13.53 5.02
C MET A 221 19.99 12.05 5.17
N THR A 222 19.87 11.32 4.05
CA THR A 222 19.65 9.88 4.06
C THR A 222 20.84 9.14 4.65
N LEU A 223 22.07 9.49 4.24
CA LEU A 223 23.31 8.94 4.81
C LEU A 223 23.45 9.21 6.31
N ILE A 224 23.14 10.44 6.75
CA ILE A 224 23.12 10.78 8.18
C ILE A 224 22.15 9.87 8.93
N SER A 225 20.95 9.65 8.38
CA SER A 225 19.96 8.74 8.98
C SER A 225 20.50 7.31 9.09
N VAL A 226 21.20 6.80 8.07
CA VAL A 226 21.86 5.48 8.10
C VAL A 226 22.88 5.37 9.24
N PHE A 227 23.71 6.39 9.42
CA PHE A 227 24.67 6.43 10.54
C PHE A 227 23.97 6.49 11.91
N VAL A 228 22.93 7.31 12.03
CA VAL A 228 22.15 7.43 13.27
C VAL A 228 21.49 6.10 13.63
N PHE A 229 20.94 5.36 12.66
CA PHE A 229 20.37 4.03 12.91
C PHE A 229 21.40 3.07 13.50
N ALA A 230 22.62 3.05 12.96
CA ALA A 230 23.69 2.20 13.48
C ALA A 230 24.07 2.58 14.92
N ILE A 231 24.22 3.87 15.21
CA ILE A 231 24.58 4.37 16.55
C ILE A 231 23.48 4.02 17.57
N VAL A 232 22.22 4.30 17.25
CA VAL A 232 21.09 4.05 18.16
C VAL A 232 20.90 2.55 18.40
N ALA A 233 21.02 1.73 17.35
CA ALA A 233 20.85 0.28 17.47
C ALA A 233 21.97 -0.40 18.28
N LEU A 234 23.19 0.17 18.29
CA LEU A 234 24.33 -0.35 19.06
C LEU A 234 24.45 0.27 20.45
N HIS A 235 23.63 1.28 20.78
CA HIS A 235 23.72 1.97 22.05
C HIS A 235 23.31 1.02 23.21
N PRO A 236 24.14 0.84 24.25
CA PRO A 236 23.92 -0.19 25.27
C PRO A 236 22.68 0.01 26.13
N ALA A 237 22.12 1.23 26.20
CA ALA A 237 20.85 1.48 26.89
C ALA A 237 19.61 1.03 26.09
N VAL A 238 19.78 0.74 24.79
CA VAL A 238 18.73 0.31 23.89
C VAL A 238 18.95 -1.17 23.65
N ASN A 239 17.96 -2.03 23.91
CA ASN A 239 18.00 -3.45 23.53
C ASN A 239 17.77 -3.59 22.00
N GLY A 240 18.55 -2.85 21.22
CA GLY A 240 18.45 -2.78 19.77
C GLY A 240 19.11 -3.98 19.10
N SER A 241 18.68 -4.25 17.86
CA SER A 241 19.36 -5.20 16.98
C SER A 241 19.84 -4.49 15.71
N ILE A 242 20.99 -4.94 15.22
CA ILE A 242 21.63 -4.40 14.03
C ILE A 242 20.92 -4.81 12.72
N LEU A 243 20.18 -5.94 12.72
CA LEU A 243 19.44 -6.38 11.54
C LEU A 243 18.35 -5.37 11.17
N PRO A 244 17.43 -4.97 12.09
CA PRO A 244 16.45 -3.94 11.76
C PRO A 244 17.04 -2.61 11.29
N ALA A 245 18.10 -2.16 11.94
CA ALA A 245 18.79 -0.93 11.57
C ALA A 245 19.27 -0.98 10.10
N SER A 246 19.98 -2.06 9.75
CA SER A 246 20.61 -2.23 8.43
C SER A 246 19.60 -2.38 7.29
N VAL A 247 18.51 -3.13 7.49
CA VAL A 247 17.46 -3.31 6.48
C VAL A 247 16.73 -1.99 6.22
N LEU A 248 16.48 -1.20 7.27
CA LEU A 248 15.85 0.11 7.14
C LEU A 248 16.79 1.14 6.50
N SER A 249 18.10 1.03 6.71
CA SER A 249 19.09 1.83 5.98
C SER A 249 19.01 1.61 4.47
N VAL A 250 18.91 0.35 4.04
CA VAL A 250 18.72 0.01 2.62
C VAL A 250 17.40 0.58 2.11
N TYR A 251 16.32 0.43 2.88
CA TYR A 251 15.01 0.95 2.50
C TYR A 251 14.98 2.49 2.38
N CYS A 252 15.58 3.22 3.32
CA CYS A 252 15.68 4.68 3.23
C CYS A 252 16.52 5.12 2.04
N THR A 253 17.62 4.41 1.76
CA THR A 253 18.44 4.65 0.56
C THR A 253 17.64 4.39 -0.72
N TYR A 254 16.83 3.33 -0.74
CA TYR A 254 15.91 3.03 -1.85
C TYR A 254 14.82 4.10 -2.01
N LEU A 255 14.23 4.60 -0.92
CA LEU A 255 13.26 5.70 -0.99
C LEU A 255 13.90 6.98 -1.53
N CYS A 256 15.14 7.29 -1.13
CA CYS A 256 15.91 8.40 -1.68
C CYS A 256 16.15 8.21 -3.18
N TYR A 257 16.67 7.05 -3.62
CA TYR A 257 16.80 6.72 -5.04
C TYR A 257 15.48 6.90 -5.80
N SER A 258 14.41 6.33 -5.25
CA SER A 258 13.11 6.37 -5.90
C SER A 258 12.57 7.80 -6.00
N ALA A 259 12.79 8.63 -4.97
CA ALA A 259 12.45 10.05 -5.02
C ALA A 259 13.23 10.78 -6.11
N LEU A 260 14.56 10.65 -6.15
CA LEU A 260 15.39 11.30 -7.16
C LEU A 260 15.07 10.82 -8.58
N SER A 261 14.75 9.52 -8.74
CA SER A 261 14.31 8.97 -10.03
C SER A 261 12.97 9.53 -10.52
N SER A 262 12.14 10.03 -9.60
CA SER A 262 10.85 10.67 -9.88
C SER A 262 10.99 12.16 -10.22
N GLU A 263 12.20 12.72 -10.25
CA GLU A 263 12.40 14.13 -10.62
C GLU A 263 11.89 14.41 -12.04
N PRO A 264 11.32 15.61 -12.28
CA PRO A 264 10.90 16.00 -13.62
C PRO A 264 12.03 15.90 -14.65
N ARG A 265 11.69 15.61 -15.91
CA ARG A 265 12.68 15.38 -16.98
C ARG A 265 13.45 16.63 -17.40
N ASP A 266 12.86 17.79 -17.18
CA ASP A 266 13.45 19.11 -17.37
C ASP A 266 14.46 19.48 -16.28
N TYR A 267 14.58 18.67 -15.22
CA TYR A 267 15.56 18.90 -14.16
C TYR A 267 16.92 18.29 -14.52
N GLU A 268 17.89 19.16 -14.80
CA GLU A 268 19.23 18.83 -15.31
C GLU A 268 20.08 17.91 -14.40
N CYS A 269 19.73 17.82 -13.12
CA CYS A 269 20.44 17.01 -12.14
C CYS A 269 20.13 15.52 -12.24
N ASN A 270 19.02 15.12 -12.87
CA ASN A 270 18.68 13.71 -13.03
C ASN A 270 19.42 13.09 -14.24
N GLY A 271 20.60 12.53 -13.98
CA GLY A 271 21.45 11.91 -14.99
C GLY A 271 20.90 10.59 -15.57
N LEU A 272 19.88 9.96 -14.96
CA LEU A 272 19.29 8.74 -15.54
C LEU A 272 18.60 9.00 -16.87
N HIS A 273 18.05 10.20 -17.07
CA HIS A 273 17.37 10.57 -18.32
C HIS A 273 18.35 10.65 -19.50
N LYS A 274 19.63 10.92 -19.26
CA LYS A 274 20.69 10.95 -20.30
C LYS A 274 21.07 9.54 -20.78
N HIS A 275 20.82 8.51 -19.97
CA HIS A 275 21.15 7.11 -20.29
C HIS A 275 19.95 6.24 -20.66
N SER A 276 18.71 6.68 -20.42
CA SER A 276 17.51 5.96 -20.83
C SER A 276 17.25 6.10 -22.33
N LYS A 277 17.82 5.20 -23.14
CA LYS A 277 17.27 4.92 -24.48
C LYS A 277 15.78 4.60 -24.36
N ALA A 278 15.00 4.96 -25.39
CA ALA A 278 13.56 4.74 -25.45
C ALA A 278 13.15 3.42 -24.78
N VAL A 279 12.47 3.53 -23.63
CA VAL A 279 12.00 2.38 -22.87
C VAL A 279 11.02 1.63 -23.76
N SER A 280 11.32 0.37 -24.07
CA SER A 280 10.42 -0.47 -24.86
C SER A 280 9.06 -0.56 -24.17
N THR A 281 7.97 -0.52 -24.93
CA THR A 281 6.60 -0.71 -24.41
C THR A 281 6.49 -1.94 -23.52
N GLY A 282 7.22 -3.02 -23.83
CA GLY A 282 7.26 -4.23 -23.01
C GLY A 282 7.88 -4.03 -21.63
N THR A 283 8.90 -3.19 -21.50
CA THR A 283 9.52 -2.84 -20.21
C THR A 283 8.57 -1.98 -19.36
N LEU A 284 7.82 -1.07 -19.99
CA LEU A 284 6.81 -0.26 -19.32
C LEU A 284 5.67 -1.15 -18.79
N THR A 285 5.16 -2.08 -19.62
CA THR A 285 4.11 -3.03 -19.21
C THR A 285 4.58 -3.95 -18.09
N LEU A 286 5.80 -4.50 -18.17
CA LEU A 286 6.35 -5.33 -17.11
C LEU A 286 6.53 -4.56 -15.79
N GLY A 287 7.03 -3.33 -15.86
CA GLY A 287 7.15 -2.44 -14.69
C GLY A 287 5.79 -2.11 -14.08
N LEU A 288 4.76 -1.91 -14.91
CA LEU A 288 3.40 -1.66 -14.42
C LEU A 288 2.79 -2.91 -13.77
N CYS A 289 2.98 -4.09 -14.35
CA CYS A 289 2.53 -5.36 -13.79
C CYS A 289 3.19 -5.66 -12.43
N THR A 290 4.50 -5.49 -12.31
CA THR A 290 5.21 -5.69 -11.05
C THR A 290 4.76 -4.69 -9.99
N THR A 291 4.52 -3.44 -10.38
CA THR A 291 3.95 -2.41 -9.52
C THR A 291 2.56 -2.78 -9.01
N VAL A 292 1.63 -3.21 -9.88
CA VAL A 292 0.29 -3.66 -9.46
C VAL A 292 0.38 -4.84 -8.49
N LEU A 293 1.20 -5.86 -8.80
CA LEU A 293 1.39 -7.02 -7.92
C LEU A 293 1.97 -6.62 -6.56
N SER A 294 2.93 -5.69 -6.54
CA SER A 294 3.50 -5.15 -5.31
C SER A 294 2.45 -4.45 -4.46
N VAL A 295 1.57 -3.62 -5.06
CA VAL A 295 0.50 -2.96 -4.31
C VAL A 295 -0.52 -3.94 -3.75
N VAL A 296 -0.93 -4.94 -4.56
CA VAL A 296 -1.84 -5.99 -4.08
C VAL A 296 -1.20 -6.72 -2.90
N TYR A 297 0.07 -7.09 -2.99
CA TYR A 297 0.79 -7.74 -1.90
C TYR A 297 0.83 -6.85 -0.65
N SER A 298 1.17 -5.56 -0.79
CA SER A 298 1.21 -4.60 0.31
C SER A 298 -0.16 -4.43 0.96
N ALA A 299 -1.24 -4.34 0.18
CA ALA A 299 -2.60 -4.25 0.70
C ALA A 299 -3.06 -5.53 1.41
N VAL A 300 -2.75 -6.71 0.85
CA VAL A 300 -3.03 -8.02 1.47
C VAL A 300 -2.28 -8.15 2.79
N ARG A 301 -1.01 -7.76 2.81
CA ARG A 301 -0.17 -7.79 4.00
C ARG A 301 -0.74 -6.85 5.06
N ALA A 302 -1.04 -5.61 4.68
CA ALA A 302 -1.64 -4.61 5.57
C ALA A 302 -2.97 -5.10 6.17
N GLY A 303 -3.83 -5.71 5.36
CA GLY A 303 -5.09 -6.31 5.80
C GLY A 303 -4.95 -7.63 6.57
N SER A 304 -3.76 -8.21 6.64
CA SER A 304 -3.50 -9.46 7.39
C SER A 304 -2.69 -9.26 8.66
N SER A 305 -2.03 -8.12 8.82
CA SER A 305 -1.19 -7.79 9.97
C SER A 305 -1.98 -7.61 11.26
N THR A 306 -1.58 -8.37 12.29
CA THR A 306 -2.17 -8.33 13.63
C THR A 306 -1.83 -7.04 14.36
N THR A 307 -0.62 -6.50 14.20
CA THR A 307 -0.12 -5.30 14.90
C THR A 307 -0.98 -4.08 14.61
N LEU A 308 -1.43 -3.93 13.36
CA LEU A 308 -2.26 -2.81 12.93
C LEU A 308 -3.74 -3.03 13.20
N LEU A 309 -4.19 -4.28 13.19
CA LEU A 309 -5.61 -4.60 13.25
C LEU A 309 -6.07 -5.07 14.63
N SER A 310 -5.19 -5.20 15.62
CA SER A 310 -5.58 -5.56 16.98
C SER A 310 -6.63 -4.59 17.54
N PRO A 311 -7.78 -5.08 18.03
CA PRO A 311 -8.78 -4.23 18.68
C PRO A 311 -8.18 -3.53 19.90
N PRO A 312 -8.50 -2.25 20.16
CA PRO A 312 -8.09 -1.57 21.39
C PRO A 312 -8.68 -2.30 22.60
N GLY A 313 -7.81 -2.94 23.40
CA GLY A 313 -8.17 -3.75 24.56
C GLY A 313 -7.95 -5.26 24.43
N SER A 314 -7.45 -5.76 23.29
CA SER A 314 -6.97 -7.16 23.20
C SER A 314 -5.57 -7.26 23.82
N PRO A 315 -5.28 -8.27 24.68
CA PRO A 315 -3.90 -8.65 24.97
C PRO A 315 -3.19 -8.83 23.63
N ARG A 316 -2.04 -8.18 23.46
CA ARG A 316 -1.22 -8.39 22.27
C ARG A 316 -0.93 -9.88 22.17
N ALA A 317 -1.06 -10.42 20.96
CA ALA A 317 -0.79 -11.82 20.68
C ALA A 317 0.71 -12.11 20.89
N GLY A 318 1.06 -12.32 22.15
CA GLY A 318 2.40 -12.59 22.67
C GLY A 318 2.37 -13.20 24.08
N SER A 319 1.19 -13.44 24.68
CA SER A 319 1.11 -14.26 25.89
C SER A 319 1.15 -15.73 25.49
N GLU A 320 2.25 -16.40 25.87
CA GLU A 320 2.37 -17.84 25.95
C GLU A 320 1.04 -18.48 26.34
N LYS A 321 0.64 -19.51 25.57
CA LYS A 321 -0.45 -20.39 26.02
C LYS A 321 -0.08 -20.90 27.41
N PRO A 322 -0.92 -20.71 28.46
CA PRO A 322 -0.68 -21.38 29.72
C PRO A 322 -0.69 -22.89 29.47
N LEU A 323 0.46 -23.55 29.70
CA LEU A 323 0.66 -24.99 29.59
C LEU A 323 0.00 -25.74 30.76
N LEU A 324 -1.28 -25.50 31.04
CA LEU A 324 -2.02 -26.26 32.04
C LEU A 324 -3.31 -26.81 31.44
N PRO A 325 -3.46 -28.15 31.33
CA PRO A 325 -4.71 -28.78 30.98
C PRO A 325 -5.57 -28.87 32.25
N LEU A 326 -6.18 -27.76 32.66
CA LEU A 326 -7.26 -27.80 33.65
C LEU A 326 -8.57 -27.34 33.00
N ASP A 327 -9.52 -28.26 33.07
CA ASP A 327 -10.97 -28.10 32.98
C ASP A 327 -11.64 -28.03 31.60
N LYS A 328 -11.93 -29.25 31.10
CA LYS A 328 -13.06 -29.55 30.20
C LYS A 328 -14.43 -29.05 30.71
N ALA A 329 -14.52 -28.59 31.97
CA ALA A 329 -15.72 -27.94 32.52
C ALA A 329 -15.82 -26.45 32.12
N ALA A 330 -14.70 -25.75 31.90
CA ALA A 330 -14.69 -24.36 31.45
C ALA A 330 -15.03 -24.22 29.94
N GLU A 331 -14.77 -25.25 29.14
CA GLU A 331 -15.11 -25.27 27.71
C GLU A 331 -16.64 -25.24 27.43
N HIS A 332 -17.48 -25.58 28.42
CA HIS A 332 -18.93 -25.52 28.28
C HIS A 332 -19.50 -24.14 28.65
N GLU A 333 -18.89 -23.40 29.58
CA GLU A 333 -19.28 -22.02 29.91
C GLU A 333 -18.70 -20.98 28.95
N GLU A 334 -17.51 -21.20 28.37
CA GLU A 334 -16.95 -20.28 27.35
C GLU A 334 -17.71 -20.30 26.02
N LYS A 335 -18.46 -21.36 25.70
CA LYS A 335 -19.28 -21.43 24.47
C LYS A 335 -20.44 -20.42 24.46
N GLU A 336 -20.86 -19.90 25.61
CA GLU A 336 -21.92 -18.88 25.69
C GLU A 336 -21.40 -17.43 25.59
N LYS A 337 -20.10 -17.19 25.87
CA LYS A 337 -19.51 -15.86 25.68
C LYS A 337 -19.15 -15.66 24.20
N SER A 338 -19.77 -14.65 23.57
CA SER A 338 -19.55 -14.35 22.15
C SER A 338 -18.06 -14.17 21.86
N LYS A 339 -17.52 -14.97 20.93
CA LYS A 339 -16.11 -14.88 20.54
C LYS A 339 -15.78 -13.44 20.09
N PRO A 340 -14.69 -12.84 20.59
CA PRO A 340 -14.24 -11.54 20.13
C PRO A 340 -13.83 -11.62 18.66
N VAL A 341 -13.94 -10.50 17.94
CA VAL A 341 -13.43 -10.43 16.56
C VAL A 341 -11.91 -10.54 16.56
N SER A 342 -11.35 -11.25 15.58
CA SER A 342 -9.90 -11.49 15.49
C SER A 342 -9.10 -10.27 15.06
N TYR A 343 -9.77 -9.26 14.49
CA TYR A 343 -9.16 -8.02 14.02
C TYR A 343 -10.23 -6.92 13.88
N SER A 344 -9.80 -5.66 13.85
CA SER A 344 -10.66 -4.48 13.65
C SER A 344 -11.14 -4.41 12.21
N TYR A 345 -12.43 -4.66 11.98
CA TYR A 345 -13.05 -4.60 10.66
C TYR A 345 -13.03 -3.19 10.06
N SER A 346 -13.21 -2.16 10.90
CA SER A 346 -13.15 -0.76 10.45
C SER A 346 -11.76 -0.40 9.94
N PHE A 347 -10.71 -0.71 10.71
CA PHE A 347 -9.33 -0.42 10.31
C PHE A 347 -8.92 -1.21 9.08
N PHE A 348 -9.37 -2.48 8.97
CA PHE A 348 -9.16 -3.31 7.79
C PHE A 348 -9.66 -2.60 6.51
N HIS A 349 -10.90 -2.13 6.49
CA HIS A 349 -11.45 -1.44 5.30
C HIS A 349 -10.82 -0.07 5.08
N LEU A 350 -10.43 0.64 6.14
CA LEU A 350 -9.73 1.92 6.03
C LEU A 350 -8.38 1.76 5.30
N ILE A 351 -7.64 0.68 5.57
CA ILE A 351 -6.40 0.35 4.84
C ILE A 351 -6.69 0.19 3.34
N PHE A 352 -7.74 -0.54 2.95
CA PHE A 352 -8.10 -0.71 1.52
C PHE A 352 -8.60 0.58 0.86
N SER A 353 -9.25 1.45 1.63
CA SER A 353 -9.62 2.79 1.19
C SER A 353 -8.38 3.62 0.86
N LEU A 354 -7.40 3.68 1.77
CA LEU A 354 -6.10 4.34 1.53
C LEU A 354 -5.30 3.69 0.40
N ALA A 355 -5.33 2.36 0.30
CA ALA A 355 -4.69 1.62 -0.78
C ALA A 355 -5.29 2.02 -2.15
N SER A 356 -6.59 2.30 -2.22
CA SER A 356 -7.26 2.73 -3.45
C SER A 356 -6.76 4.08 -3.94
N MET A 357 -6.54 5.03 -3.03
CA MET A 357 -5.93 6.33 -3.31
C MET A 357 -4.49 6.18 -3.80
N TYR A 358 -3.69 5.36 -3.11
CA TYR A 358 -2.32 5.06 -3.51
C TYR A 358 -2.22 4.43 -4.89
N SER A 359 -3.06 3.42 -5.17
CA SER A 359 -3.12 2.77 -6.46
C SER A 359 -3.48 3.72 -7.60
N ALA A 360 -4.38 4.69 -7.37
CA ALA A 360 -4.65 5.71 -8.37
C ALA A 360 -3.40 6.52 -8.70
N MET A 361 -2.73 7.09 -7.70
CA MET A 361 -1.54 7.93 -7.93
C MET A 361 -0.42 7.17 -8.62
N LEU A 362 -0.24 5.92 -8.25
CA LEU A 362 0.75 5.04 -8.88
C LEU A 362 0.39 4.74 -10.35
N LEU A 363 -0.88 4.46 -10.66
CA LEU A 363 -1.32 4.21 -12.03
C LEU A 363 -1.37 5.48 -12.88
N THR A 364 -1.58 6.67 -12.31
CA THR A 364 -1.58 7.95 -13.04
C THR A 364 -0.20 8.61 -13.07
N GLY A 365 0.79 7.96 -12.46
CA GLY A 365 2.17 8.41 -12.43
C GLY A 365 2.43 9.65 -11.58
N TRP A 366 1.55 9.95 -10.61
CA TRP A 366 1.58 11.14 -9.76
C TRP A 366 1.51 12.47 -10.51
N SER A 367 1.23 12.42 -11.82
CA SER A 367 1.06 13.61 -12.65
C SER A 367 -0.26 14.31 -12.32
N THR A 368 -0.24 15.64 -12.34
CA THR A 368 -1.48 16.42 -12.33
C THR A 368 -2.16 16.26 -13.67
N SER A 369 -3.48 16.06 -13.66
CA SER A 369 -4.32 16.13 -14.86
C SER A 369 -4.15 17.44 -15.66
N VAL A 370 -3.49 18.45 -15.10
CA VAL A 370 -3.14 19.69 -15.80
C VAL A 370 -1.67 19.64 -16.24
N GLY A 371 -1.42 19.31 -17.52
CA GLY A 371 -0.34 19.92 -18.31
C GLY A 371 1.03 19.21 -18.47
N ALA A 372 1.29 18.03 -17.91
CA ALA A 372 2.56 17.32 -18.11
C ALA A 372 2.36 15.97 -18.84
N SER A 373 3.27 15.63 -19.77
CA SER A 373 3.19 14.37 -20.54
C SER A 373 3.14 13.15 -19.61
N GLY A 374 1.97 12.53 -19.52
CA GLY A 374 1.57 11.44 -18.62
C GLY A 374 1.95 10.03 -19.09
N LYS A 375 2.89 9.91 -20.04
CA LYS A 375 3.41 8.60 -20.50
C LYS A 375 4.26 7.87 -19.46
N LEU A 376 4.57 8.50 -18.33
CA LEU A 376 5.53 7.99 -17.34
C LEU A 376 4.88 7.86 -15.97
N VAL A 377 5.10 6.69 -15.36
CA VAL A 377 4.67 6.39 -14.00
C VAL A 377 5.68 6.96 -13.01
N ASP A 378 5.21 7.52 -11.89
CA ASP A 378 5.99 8.09 -10.78
C ASP A 378 6.90 9.27 -11.16
N VAL A 379 6.45 10.25 -11.95
CA VAL A 379 7.29 11.41 -12.33
C VAL A 379 6.63 12.72 -11.90
N GLY A 380 7.35 13.53 -11.11
CA GLY A 380 6.93 14.86 -10.66
C GLY A 380 7.39 15.20 -9.25
N TRP A 381 7.58 16.49 -8.95
CA TRP A 381 7.97 16.99 -7.62
C TRP A 381 7.09 16.48 -6.46
N PRO A 382 5.75 16.32 -6.60
CA PRO A 382 4.94 15.71 -5.55
C PRO A 382 5.39 14.29 -5.20
N SER A 383 5.72 13.45 -6.20
CA SER A 383 6.24 12.10 -5.98
C SER A 383 7.58 12.13 -5.23
N VAL A 384 8.48 13.03 -5.62
CA VAL A 384 9.77 13.25 -4.95
C VAL A 384 9.56 13.53 -3.46
N TRP A 385 8.76 14.55 -3.14
CA TRP A 385 8.54 14.98 -1.75
C TRP A 385 7.83 13.93 -0.91
N VAL A 386 6.82 13.25 -1.45
CA VAL A 386 6.14 12.18 -0.70
C VAL A 386 7.13 11.08 -0.32
N ARG A 387 8.03 10.66 -1.21
CA ARG A 387 9.03 9.62 -0.94
C ARG A 387 10.10 10.09 0.05
N ILE A 388 10.60 11.32 -0.08
CA ILE A 388 11.57 11.91 0.88
C ILE A 388 10.97 12.02 2.28
N ILE A 389 9.75 12.57 2.40
CA ILE A 389 9.06 12.69 3.69
C ILE A 389 8.79 11.31 4.27
N THR A 390 8.39 10.33 3.44
CA THR A 390 8.23 8.93 3.89
C THR A 390 9.55 8.38 4.45
N GLY A 391 10.69 8.70 3.84
CA GLY A 391 12.01 8.34 4.37
C GLY A 391 12.31 8.96 5.73
N TRP A 392 12.04 10.26 5.90
CA TRP A 392 12.23 10.96 7.18
C TRP A 392 11.30 10.43 8.28
N VAL A 393 10.05 10.17 7.95
CA VAL A 393 9.10 9.58 8.92
C VAL A 393 9.50 8.15 9.25
N THR A 394 10.00 7.37 8.29
CA THR A 394 10.56 6.03 8.57
C THR A 394 11.71 6.11 9.57
N ALA A 395 12.62 7.06 9.37
CA ALA A 395 13.73 7.28 10.30
C ALA A 395 13.25 7.67 11.70
N ALA A 396 12.31 8.60 11.78
CA ALA A 396 11.73 9.04 13.04
C ALA A 396 10.99 7.90 13.76
N LEU A 397 10.17 7.12 13.05
CA LEU A 397 9.42 5.99 13.61
C LEU A 397 10.33 4.87 14.11
N TYR A 398 11.41 4.57 13.38
CA TYR A 398 12.39 3.57 13.82
C TYR A 398 13.16 4.01 15.07
N ILE A 399 13.66 5.24 15.09
CA ILE A 399 14.35 5.79 16.26
C ILE A 399 13.37 5.81 17.45
N TRP A 400 12.12 6.22 17.21
CA TRP A 400 11.08 6.22 18.23
C TRP A 400 10.76 4.81 18.74
N SER A 401 10.69 3.78 17.88
CA SER A 401 10.38 2.41 18.33
C SER A 401 11.44 1.86 19.30
N LEU A 402 12.69 2.32 19.19
CA LEU A 402 13.78 1.96 20.08
C LEU A 402 13.86 2.82 21.35
N ILE A 403 13.57 4.11 21.26
CA ILE A 403 13.70 5.05 22.38
C ILE A 403 12.44 5.07 23.26
N ALA A 404 11.25 4.90 22.69
CA ALA A 404 9.99 5.01 23.42
C ALA A 404 9.86 4.04 24.62
N PRO A 405 10.28 2.76 24.52
CA PRO A 405 10.28 1.84 25.67
C PRO A 405 11.15 2.31 26.84
N ILE A 406 12.23 3.06 26.55
CA ILE A 406 13.16 3.58 27.56
C ILE A 406 12.56 4.83 28.22
N MET A 407 11.93 5.71 27.43
CA MET A 407 11.34 6.96 27.95
C MET A 407 10.02 6.74 28.70
N PHE A 408 9.27 5.69 28.37
CA PHE A 408 7.97 5.41 28.99
C PHE A 408 7.85 3.93 29.42
N PRO A 409 8.66 3.47 30.38
CA PRO A 409 8.73 2.06 30.77
C PRO A 409 7.40 1.48 31.28
N GLU A 410 6.46 2.33 31.72
CA GLU A 410 5.12 1.91 32.18
C GLU A 410 4.11 1.68 31.04
N ARG A 411 4.45 1.97 29.78
CA ARG A 411 3.58 1.74 28.62
C ARG A 411 3.97 0.46 27.89
N GLU A 412 2.98 -0.39 27.59
CA GLU A 412 3.18 -1.49 26.66
C GLU A 412 3.30 -0.93 25.22
N PHE A 413 4.48 -1.07 24.60
CA PHE A 413 4.80 -0.57 23.25
C PHE A 413 4.63 -1.59 22.14
#